data_AF-A0A7X6VF96-F1
#
_entry.id   AF-A0A7X6VF96-F1
#
_cell.length_a   1.000
_cell.length_b   1.000
_cell.length_c   1.000
_cell.angle_alpha   90.00
_cell.angle_beta   90.00
_cell.angle_gamma   90.00
#
_symmetry.space_group_name_H-M   'P 1'
#
loop_
_entity.id
_entity.type
_entity.pdbx_description
1 polymer ?
#
loop_
_entity_poly.entity_id
_entity_poly.type
_entity_poly.pdbx_seq_one_letter_code
_entity_poly.pdbx_strand_id
1 'polypeptide(L)' 'MVKHDWNYLNLLVNIAKSYTEMKEYDKADGYYQLILKVEPNFLAVKNKLYPTFLKNKNNE' A
#
# COMPACT_ATOMS: atom_id res chain seq x y z
N MET A 1 6.30 -24.10 -3.77
CA MET A 1 5.87 -22.81 -4.37
C MET A 1 5.17 -22.00 -3.29
N VAL A 2 5.81 -20.91 -2.86
CA VAL A 2 5.35 -20.06 -1.73
C VAL A 2 4.20 -19.17 -2.21
N LYS A 3 2.98 -19.71 -2.19
CA LYS A 3 1.74 -18.97 -2.49
C LYS A 3 1.23 -18.12 -1.31
N HIS A 4 1.80 -18.29 -0.11
CA HIS A 4 1.24 -17.69 1.10
C HIS A 4 1.47 -16.18 1.22
N ASP A 5 2.57 -15.64 0.68
CA ASP A 5 2.89 -14.23 0.90
C ASP A 5 2.12 -13.29 -0.05
N TRP A 6 1.80 -13.74 -1.26
CA TRP A 6 1.08 -12.90 -2.23
C TRP A 6 -0.35 -12.56 -1.82
N ASN A 7 -1.07 -13.50 -1.19
CA ASN A 7 -2.43 -13.23 -0.71
C ASN A 7 -2.42 -12.24 0.45
N TYR A 8 -1.45 -12.37 1.35
CA TYR A 8 -1.27 -11.43 2.46
C TYR A 8 -0.93 -10.02 1.96
N LEU A 9 0.03 -9.89 1.03
CA LEU A 9 0.40 -8.61 0.44
C LEU A 9 -0.76 -7.97 -0.34
N ASN A 10 -1.54 -8.76 -1.09
CA ASN A 10 -2.72 -8.26 -1.79
C ASN A 10 -3.81 -7.75 -0.82
N LEU A 11 -4.02 -8.45 0.30
CA LEU A 11 -4.94 -7.98 1.33
C LEU A 11 -4.49 -6.64 1.92
N LEU A 12 -3.20 -6.50 2.26
CA LEU A 12 -2.65 -5.24 2.76
C LEU A 12 -2.82 -4.10 1.74
N VAL A 13 -2.60 -4.36 0.44
CA VAL A 13 -2.83 -3.38 -0.63
C VAL A 13 -4.28 -2.93 -0.67
N ASN A 14 -5.22 -3.87 -0.55
CA ASN A 14 -6.65 -3.53 -0.57
C ASN A 14 -7.03 -2.68 0.64
N ILE A 15 -6.50 -2.99 1.83
CA ILE A 15 -6.72 -2.17 3.03
C ILE A 15 -6.18 -0.74 2.83
N ALA A 16 -4.96 -0.59 2.30
CA ALA A 16 -4.37 0.72 2.01
C ALA A 16 -5.24 1.55 1.04
N LYS A 17 -5.77 0.90 -0.01
CA LYS A 17 -6.67 1.54 -0.97
C LYS A 17 -8.01 1.92 -0.34
N SER A 18 -8.63 1.05 0.44
CA SER A 18 -9.88 1.37 1.14
C SER A 18 -9.73 2.56 2.07
N TYR A 19 -8.63 2.64 2.84
CA TYR A 19 -8.36 3.84 3.66
C TYR A 19 -8.13 5.08 2.81
N THR A 20 -7.50 4.96 1.63
CA THR A 20 -7.35 6.06 0.68
C THR A 20 -8.71 6.56 0.18
N GLU A 21 -9.62 5.65 -0.18
CA GLU A 21 -10.99 5.98 -0.62
C GLU A 21 -11.82 6.62 0.50
N MET A 22 -11.58 6.24 1.75
CA MET A 22 -12.19 6.83 2.94
C MET A 22 -11.56 8.17 3.37
N LYS A 23 -10.55 8.67 2.63
CA LYS A 23 -9.75 9.85 2.98
C LYS A 23 -9.01 9.76 4.33
N GLU A 24 -8.82 8.55 4.82
CA GLU A 24 -8.09 8.23 6.06
C GLU A 24 -6.60 8.05 5.74
N TYR A 25 -5.96 9.13 5.30
CA TYR A 25 -4.64 9.07 4.68
C TYR A 25 -3.52 8.61 5.62
N ASP A 26 -3.59 8.94 6.91
CA ASP A 26 -2.57 8.48 7.87
C ASP A 26 -2.59 6.95 8.02
N LYS A 27 -3.79 6.35 8.01
CA LYS A 27 -3.94 4.89 8.02
C LYS A 27 -3.42 4.30 6.71
N ALA A 28 -3.82 4.87 5.57
CA ALA A 28 -3.36 4.41 4.25
C ALA A 28 -1.83 4.44 4.13
N ASP A 29 -1.19 5.52 4.58
CA ASP A 29 0.28 5.68 4.59
C ASP A 29 0.94 4.57 5.42
N GLY A 30 0.42 4.32 6.62
CA GLY A 30 0.90 3.24 7.49
C GLY A 30 0.85 1.86 6.82
N TYR A 31 -0.22 1.55 6.10
CA TYR A 31 -0.32 0.27 5.38
C TYR A 31 0.64 0.18 4.19
N TYR A 32 0.83 1.26 3.43
CA TYR A 32 1.82 1.25 2.35
C TYR A 32 3.24 1.05 2.86
N GLN A 33 3.60 1.69 3.98
CA GLN A 33 4.90 1.49 4.63
C GLN A 33 5.04 0.08 5.19
N LEU A 34 3.99 -0.47 5.80
CA LEU A 34 3.99 -1.86 6.30
C LEU A 34 4.26 -2.86 5.17
N ILE A 35 3.61 -2.68 4.01
CA ILE A 35 3.84 -3.56 2.85
C ILE A 35 5.31 -3.56 2.42
N LEU A 36 5.93 -2.38 2.34
CA LEU A 36 7.34 -2.25 1.96
C LEU A 36 8.31 -2.72 3.06
N LYS A 37 7.88 -2.75 4.32
CA LYS A 37 8.64 -3.34 5.43
C LYS A 37 8.61 -4.87 5.37
N VAL A 38 7.46 -5.45 5.03
CA VAL A 38 7.27 -6.91 4.90
C VAL A 38 7.95 -7.43 3.63
N GLU A 39 7.73 -6.77 2.50
CA GLU A 39 8.31 -7.14 1.21
C GLU A 39 8.89 -5.89 0.51
N PRO A 40 10.16 -5.54 0.80
CA PRO A 40 10.83 -4.37 0.22
C PRO A 40 10.92 -4.39 -1.30
N ASN A 41 10.83 -5.58 -1.93
CA ASN A 41 10.87 -5.75 -3.37
C ASN A 41 9.47 -5.91 -3.98
N PHE A 42 8.41 -5.51 -3.28
CA PHE A 42 7.07 -5.48 -3.88
C PHE A 42 6.92 -4.29 -4.83
N LEU A 43 7.47 -4.46 -6.04
CA LEU A 43 7.67 -3.39 -7.02
C LEU A 43 6.39 -2.63 -7.37
N ALA A 44 5.23 -3.31 -7.34
CA ALA A 44 3.94 -2.69 -7.59
C ALA A 44 3.63 -1.57 -6.58
N VAL A 45 3.88 -1.80 -5.29
CA VAL A 45 3.68 -0.78 -4.25
C VAL A 45 4.79 0.26 -4.30
N LYS A 46 6.04 -0.20 -4.37
CA LYS A 46 7.22 0.68 -4.34
C LYS A 46 7.25 1.71 -5.47
N ASN A 47 6.96 1.27 -6.70
CA ASN A 47 7.18 2.09 -7.89
C ASN A 47 5.91 2.76 -8.41
N LYS A 48 4.72 2.26 -8.03
CA LYS A 48 3.45 2.74 -8.59
C LYS A 48 2.47 3.18 -7.51
N LEU A 49 2.01 2.26 -6.65
CA LEU A 49 0.89 2.56 -5.77
C LEU A 49 1.23 3.59 -4.71
N TYR A 50 2.35 3.42 -4.00
CA TYR A 50 2.70 4.32 -2.91
C TYR A 50 3.07 5.73 -3.40
N PRO A 51 3.89 5.91 -4.46
CA PRO A 51 4.12 7.24 -5.03
C PRO A 51 2.84 7.92 -5.54
N THR A 52 1.90 7.16 -6.13
CA THR A 52 0.61 7.71 -6.59
C THR A 52 -0.23 8.19 -5.41
N PHE A 53 -0.31 7.37 -4.35
CA PHE A 53 -0.97 7.75 -3.11
C PHE A 53 -0.38 9.03 -2.50
N LEU A 54 0.95 9.14 -2.41
CA LEU A 54 1.62 10.33 -1.87
C LEU A 54 1.30 11.60 -2.67
N LYS A 55 1.25 11.50 -4.00
CA LYS A 55 0.84 12.62 -4.86
C LYS A 55 -0.60 13.02 -4.59
N ASN A 56 -1.52 12.05 -4.48
CA ASN A 56 -2.92 12.33 -4.23
C ASN A 56 -3.14 12.96 -2.84
N LYS A 57 -2.46 12.45 -1.81
CA LYS A 57 -2.50 12.98 -0.44
C LYS A 57 -2.06 14.44 -0.37
N ASN A 58 -1.04 14.82 -1.14
CA ASN A 58 -0.48 16.17 -1.13
C ASN A 58 -1.28 17.18 -1.99
N ASN A 59 -2.24 16.71 -2.79
CA ASN A 59 -3.06 17.54 -3.66
C ASN A 59 -4.45 17.84 -3.05
N GLU A 60 -4.73 17.36 -1.83
CA GLU A 60 -5.89 17.77 -1.01
C GLU A 60 -5.47 18.81 0.04
#